data_AF-A0A395J240-F1
#
_entry.id   AF-A0A395J240-F1
#
_cell.length_a   1.000
_cell.length_b   1.000
_cell.length_c   1.000
_cell.angle_alpha   90.00
_cell.angle_beta   90.00
_cell.angle_gamma   90.00
#
_symmetry.space_group_name_H-M   'P 1'
#
loop_
_entity.id
_entity.type
_entity.pdbx_description
1 polymer ?
#
loop_
_entity_poly.entity_id
_entity_poly.type
_entity_poly.pdbx_seq_one_letter_code
_entity_poly.pdbx_strand_id
1 'polypeptide(L)'
;MLALKNEALLHAILALASLHIAKLQNTHITASLKHYAIALRRIAKSVSIPGRREHPATLAANMLLSFYECWCADHQKWSNHLLGTRTLPLEDVDENIVGVLMGRRLRYDEYGHIIDDVRENAENGVYSPKDIETYEIQRDLVWWYYKQDVYQSILGGGKLFTEYDRWSLCPPRAPLGRLDAVYGTFDHLVLLMGRLADFASKDLKRKRLAMKAANNSTSNQMPNFAGMVPNVKEATLPMGFSPTYSGSPQSSEGDDMDLEIQRLEAEEEWQDIRNAFSVLEDHFGEDFQPLGEEFSTPAQTPFGPALQYRTYGITGIWLNYYMALISCHRSHPSMPPAAMVAAGMAAHKTTFFANEIGRIAAGIAPDLSMTTQVNPGVGAALVESSTCLFLSGIQYQDAAQRTWVICRLKDIARLTGWETALSIVTGCETSWVRAAEMGRGPPYERTRDERVPPQAWNPARDFERTILRDQHPPDQRLVISTQERIHYALGVLGVQDDFENLDLDS
;
A
#
# COMPACT_ATOMS: atom_id res chain seq x y z
N MET A 1 -23.96 -8.71 0.29
CA MET A 1 -25.06 -9.57 0.79
C MET A 1 -24.84 -11.09 0.59
N LEU A 2 -23.78 -11.55 -0.11
CA LEU A 2 -23.50 -12.98 -0.29
C LEU A 2 -22.93 -13.66 0.98
N ALA A 3 -22.04 -12.99 1.71
CA ALA A 3 -21.45 -13.50 2.96
C ALA A 3 -22.51 -13.75 4.05
N LEU A 4 -23.49 -12.87 4.21
CA LEU A 4 -24.60 -13.07 5.16
C LEU A 4 -25.49 -14.28 4.82
N LYS A 5 -25.44 -14.77 3.58
CA LYS A 5 -26.17 -15.95 3.12
C LYS A 5 -25.31 -17.22 3.10
N ASN A 6 -24.01 -17.11 3.39
CA ASN A 6 -23.07 -18.23 3.40
C ASN A 6 -22.14 -18.13 4.61
N GLU A 7 -22.41 -18.93 5.65
CA GLU A 7 -21.65 -18.94 6.90
C GLU A 7 -20.15 -19.23 6.71
N ALA A 8 -19.77 -20.05 5.71
CA ALA A 8 -18.36 -20.35 5.44
C ALA A 8 -17.62 -19.10 4.96
N LEU A 9 -18.22 -18.37 4.02
CA LEU A 9 -17.68 -17.12 3.50
C LEU A 9 -17.65 -16.03 4.58
N LEU A 10 -18.69 -15.91 5.40
CA LEU A 10 -18.72 -14.95 6.51
C LEU A 10 -17.58 -15.21 7.50
N HIS A 11 -17.41 -16.46 7.93
CA HIS A 11 -16.35 -16.80 8.88
C HIS A 11 -14.95 -16.70 8.28
N ALA A 12 -14.77 -16.96 6.97
CA ALA A 12 -13.49 -16.72 6.30
C ALA A 12 -13.13 -15.22 6.28
N ILE A 13 -14.11 -14.35 5.98
CA ILE A 13 -13.92 -12.88 6.03
C ILE A 13 -13.61 -12.42 7.46
N LEU A 14 -14.35 -12.90 8.47
CA LEU A 14 -14.13 -12.54 9.87
C LEU A 14 -12.77 -13.04 10.39
N ALA A 15 -12.34 -14.24 9.99
CA ALA A 15 -11.03 -14.76 10.32
C ALA A 15 -9.94 -13.81 9.81
N LEU A 16 -9.98 -13.47 8.52
CA LEU A 16 -8.99 -12.59 7.92
C LEU A 16 -9.01 -11.16 8.49
N ALA A 17 -10.20 -10.60 8.72
CA ALA A 17 -10.34 -9.24 9.29
C ALA A 17 -9.83 -9.17 10.73
N SER A 18 -10.16 -10.16 11.56
CA SER A 18 -9.67 -10.20 12.95
C SER A 18 -8.18 -10.50 13.04
N LEU A 19 -7.61 -11.25 12.10
CA LEU A 19 -6.15 -11.44 11.98
C LEU A 19 -5.44 -10.12 11.69
N HIS A 20 -5.95 -9.36 10.73
CA HIS A 20 -5.46 -8.03 10.37
C HIS A 20 -5.48 -7.08 11.56
N ILE A 21 -6.63 -6.97 12.23
CA ILE A 21 -6.80 -6.10 13.41
C ILE A 21 -5.83 -6.51 14.51
N ALA A 22 -5.69 -7.81 14.77
CA ALA A 22 -4.78 -8.31 15.80
C ALA A 22 -3.32 -7.96 15.50
N LYS A 23 -2.85 -8.14 14.25
CA LYS A 23 -1.49 -7.74 13.87
C LYS A 23 -1.28 -6.22 13.95
N LEU A 24 -2.22 -5.42 13.46
CA LEU A 24 -2.15 -3.96 13.51
C LEU A 24 -2.09 -3.41 14.94
N GLN A 25 -2.87 -3.99 15.84
CA GLN A 25 -2.93 -3.58 17.25
C GLN A 25 -1.89 -4.29 18.12
N ASN A 26 -1.09 -5.18 17.54
CA ASN A 26 -0.16 -6.04 18.27
C ASN A 26 -0.84 -6.84 19.41
N THR A 27 -2.01 -7.41 19.14
CA THR A 27 -2.82 -8.19 20.09
C THR A 27 -2.92 -9.67 19.70
N HIS A 28 -3.50 -10.50 20.57
CA HIS A 28 -3.61 -11.94 20.35
C HIS A 28 -4.56 -12.31 19.19
N ILE A 29 -4.13 -13.25 18.34
CA ILE A 29 -4.88 -13.75 17.18
C ILE A 29 -5.99 -14.79 17.52
N THR A 30 -6.40 -14.91 18.78
CA THR A 30 -7.32 -15.98 19.23
C THR A 30 -8.70 -15.90 18.55
N ALA A 31 -9.25 -14.68 18.38
CA ALA A 31 -10.53 -14.48 17.70
C ALA A 31 -10.46 -14.92 16.22
N SER A 32 -9.34 -14.63 15.58
CA SER A 32 -9.01 -15.02 14.22
C SER A 32 -8.96 -16.53 14.03
N LEU A 33 -8.22 -17.25 14.89
CA LEU A 33 -8.13 -18.71 14.85
C LEU A 33 -9.49 -19.38 15.06
N LYS A 34 -10.35 -18.82 15.90
CA LYS A 34 -11.71 -19.33 16.14
C LYS A 34 -12.56 -19.26 14.87
N HIS A 35 -12.55 -18.12 14.17
CA HIS A 35 -13.31 -17.96 12.93
C HIS A 35 -12.74 -18.83 11.81
N TYR A 36 -11.42 -18.96 11.71
CA TYR A 36 -10.75 -19.85 10.79
C TYR A 36 -11.19 -21.31 10.96
N ALA A 37 -11.16 -21.83 12.19
CA ALA A 37 -11.57 -23.21 12.47
C ALA A 37 -13.06 -23.45 12.12
N ILE A 38 -13.92 -22.47 12.33
CA ILE A 38 -15.34 -22.56 11.95
C ILE A 38 -15.48 -22.57 10.43
N ALA A 39 -14.81 -21.67 9.72
CA ALA A 39 -14.84 -21.59 8.27
C ALA A 39 -14.37 -22.90 7.62
N LEU A 40 -13.24 -23.46 8.08
CA LEU A 40 -12.66 -24.71 7.57
C LEU A 40 -13.64 -25.88 7.64
N ARG A 41 -14.31 -26.06 8.79
CA ARG A 41 -15.34 -27.11 8.97
C ARG A 41 -16.52 -26.93 8.03
N ARG A 42 -16.93 -25.68 7.75
CA ARG A 42 -18.07 -25.36 6.89
C ARG A 42 -17.73 -25.53 5.39
N ILE A 43 -16.51 -25.19 4.99
CA ILE A 43 -15.99 -25.45 3.64
C ILE A 43 -15.89 -26.95 3.39
N ALA A 44 -15.30 -27.71 4.31
CA ALA A 44 -15.20 -29.17 4.19
C ALA A 44 -16.57 -29.84 3.94
N LYS A 45 -17.62 -29.37 4.63
CA LYS A 45 -19.00 -29.82 4.42
C LYS A 45 -19.62 -29.35 3.08
N SER A 46 -19.17 -28.22 2.54
CA SER A 46 -19.69 -27.67 1.28
C SER A 46 -19.01 -28.29 0.06
N VAL A 47 -17.72 -28.61 0.16
CA VAL A 47 -16.93 -29.26 -0.89
C VAL A 47 -17.31 -30.74 -1.04
N SER A 48 -17.77 -31.40 0.03
CA SER A 48 -18.25 -32.79 -0.04
C SER A 48 -19.62 -32.95 -0.74
N ILE A 49 -20.30 -31.86 -1.10
CA ILE A 49 -21.59 -31.88 -1.77
C ILE A 49 -21.40 -31.41 -3.24
N PRO A 50 -21.63 -32.26 -4.26
CA PRO A 50 -21.36 -31.93 -5.66
C PRO A 50 -21.98 -30.61 -6.15
N GLY A 51 -23.21 -30.27 -5.74
CA GLY A 51 -23.88 -29.02 -6.13
C GLY A 51 -23.45 -27.77 -5.35
N ARG A 52 -22.64 -27.89 -4.29
CA ARG A 52 -22.19 -26.75 -3.46
C ARG A 52 -20.70 -26.46 -3.58
N ARG A 53 -19.91 -27.41 -4.08
CA ARG A 53 -18.46 -27.26 -4.30
C ARG A 53 -18.14 -26.22 -5.38
N GLU A 54 -18.99 -26.10 -6.41
CA GLU A 54 -18.85 -25.17 -7.54
C GLU A 54 -19.49 -23.80 -7.27
N HIS A 55 -20.13 -23.63 -6.10
CA HIS A 55 -20.80 -22.38 -5.77
C HIS A 55 -19.76 -21.26 -5.54
N PRO A 56 -19.90 -20.06 -6.14
CA PRO A 56 -18.91 -18.98 -6.03
C PRO A 56 -18.53 -18.59 -4.60
N ALA A 57 -19.49 -18.67 -3.66
CA ALA A 57 -19.22 -18.40 -2.24
C ALA A 57 -18.33 -19.46 -1.57
N THR A 58 -18.38 -20.72 -2.01
CA THR A 58 -17.51 -21.80 -1.51
C THR A 58 -16.08 -21.61 -2.02
N LEU A 59 -15.93 -21.25 -3.29
CA LEU A 59 -14.64 -20.90 -3.90
C LEU A 59 -14.03 -19.66 -3.22
N ALA A 60 -14.81 -18.59 -3.05
CA ALA A 60 -14.36 -17.37 -2.38
C ALA A 60 -13.96 -17.62 -0.92
N ALA A 61 -14.73 -18.43 -0.17
CA ALA A 61 -14.36 -18.80 1.19
C ALA A 61 -13.05 -19.59 1.22
N ASN A 62 -12.85 -20.51 0.27
CA ASN A 62 -11.63 -21.30 0.18
C ASN A 62 -10.41 -20.43 -0.14
N MET A 63 -10.51 -19.52 -1.12
CA MET A 63 -9.45 -18.57 -1.46
C MET A 63 -9.09 -17.67 -0.27
N LEU A 64 -10.10 -17.20 0.49
CA LEU A 64 -9.87 -16.39 1.69
C LEU A 64 -9.18 -17.19 2.80
N LEU A 65 -9.48 -18.49 2.97
CA LEU A 65 -8.76 -19.34 3.92
C LEU A 65 -7.35 -19.66 3.45
N SER A 66 -7.13 -19.91 2.16
CA SER A 66 -5.77 -20.03 1.62
C SER A 66 -4.95 -18.77 1.87
N PHE A 67 -5.56 -17.59 1.69
CA PHE A 67 -4.93 -16.31 2.02
C PHE A 67 -4.70 -16.13 3.52
N TYR A 68 -5.65 -16.54 4.36
CA TYR A 68 -5.50 -16.56 5.81
C TYR A 68 -4.36 -17.47 6.26
N GLU A 69 -4.21 -18.65 5.66
CA GLU A 69 -3.14 -19.59 5.96
C GLU A 69 -1.78 -19.04 5.55
N CYS A 70 -1.69 -18.35 4.40
CA CYS A 70 -0.48 -17.58 4.03
C CYS A 70 -0.15 -16.49 5.07
N TRP A 71 -1.17 -15.84 5.63
CA TRP A 71 -1.02 -14.77 6.62
C TRP A 71 -0.62 -15.26 8.02
N CYS A 72 -1.18 -16.41 8.42
CA CYS A 72 -0.92 -17.09 9.69
C CYS A 72 0.34 -17.96 9.65
N ALA A 73 0.83 -18.30 8.46
CA ALA A 73 2.01 -19.11 8.28
C ALA A 73 3.15 -18.55 9.12
N ASP A 74 3.73 -19.41 9.95
CA ASP A 74 5.08 -19.19 10.43
C ASP A 74 5.98 -19.28 9.21
N HIS A 75 6.34 -18.11 8.66
CA HIS A 75 7.17 -18.00 7.46
C HIS A 75 8.49 -18.77 7.61
N GLN A 76 8.94 -19.04 8.84
CA GLN A 76 10.10 -19.86 9.13
C GLN A 76 9.84 -21.36 8.85
N LYS A 77 8.64 -21.88 9.17
CA LYS A 77 8.24 -23.25 8.83
C LYS A 77 7.94 -23.43 7.35
N TRP A 78 7.33 -22.44 6.72
CA TRP A 78 7.17 -22.41 5.26
C TRP A 78 8.53 -22.35 4.57
N SER A 79 9.44 -21.51 5.06
CA SER A 79 10.83 -21.49 4.62
C SER A 79 11.51 -22.84 4.80
N ASN A 80 11.27 -23.58 5.88
CA ASN A 80 11.85 -24.93 6.02
C ASN A 80 11.30 -25.93 4.99
N HIS A 81 10.04 -25.80 4.57
CA HIS A 81 9.46 -26.57 3.47
C HIS A 81 9.94 -26.09 2.08
N LEU A 82 10.19 -24.79 1.90
CA LEU A 82 10.76 -24.15 0.69
C LEU A 82 12.29 -24.41 0.56
N LEU A 83 13.00 -24.51 1.67
CA LEU A 83 14.42 -24.88 1.75
C LEU A 83 14.60 -26.39 1.56
N GLY A 84 13.62 -27.17 2.02
CA GLY A 84 13.43 -28.56 1.63
C GLY A 84 12.89 -28.72 0.21
N THR A 85 13.09 -27.76 -0.70
CA THR A 85 12.93 -27.91 -2.16
C THR A 85 14.25 -27.66 -2.92
N ARG A 86 15.38 -27.81 -2.22
CA ARG A 86 16.79 -27.49 -2.59
C ARG A 86 17.29 -27.93 -3.98
N THR A 87 16.55 -28.75 -4.73
CA THR A 87 16.98 -29.26 -6.05
C THR A 87 16.16 -28.73 -7.22
N LEU A 88 15.28 -27.74 -7.01
CA LEU A 88 14.68 -26.99 -8.11
C LEU A 88 15.69 -25.93 -8.58
N PRO A 89 15.93 -25.78 -9.89
CA PRO A 89 16.94 -24.87 -10.40
C PRO A 89 16.53 -23.43 -10.08
N LEU A 90 17.06 -22.90 -8.99
CA LEU A 90 17.19 -21.47 -8.71
C LEU A 90 18.36 -20.85 -9.50
N GLU A 91 18.96 -21.62 -10.41
CA GLU A 91 20.21 -21.33 -11.13
C GLU A 91 20.20 -19.99 -11.90
N ASP A 92 19.04 -19.38 -12.11
CA ASP A 92 18.92 -18.18 -12.94
C ASP A 92 18.69 -16.85 -12.16
N VAL A 93 18.38 -16.88 -10.86
CA VAL A 93 18.14 -15.63 -10.09
C VAL A 93 19.45 -15.05 -9.55
N ASP A 94 19.80 -13.84 -9.96
CA ASP A 94 21.03 -13.17 -9.51
C ASP A 94 20.91 -12.65 -8.07
N GLU A 95 21.54 -13.36 -7.13
CA GLU A 95 21.59 -13.01 -5.71
C GLU A 95 22.19 -11.62 -5.45
N ASN A 96 23.11 -11.16 -6.31
CA ASN A 96 23.73 -9.85 -6.15
C ASN A 96 22.71 -8.74 -6.42
N ILE A 97 21.93 -8.89 -7.49
CA ILE A 97 20.85 -7.96 -7.80
C ILE A 97 19.81 -7.97 -6.68
N VAL A 98 19.37 -9.15 -6.23
CA VAL A 98 18.46 -9.24 -5.08
C VAL A 98 19.05 -8.56 -3.85
N GLY A 99 20.33 -8.76 -3.56
CA GLY A 99 21.00 -8.14 -2.43
C GLY A 99 21.06 -6.61 -2.52
N VAL A 100 21.31 -6.06 -3.70
CA VAL A 100 21.25 -4.61 -3.97
C VAL A 100 19.83 -4.08 -3.74
N LEU A 101 18.81 -4.75 -4.26
CA LEU A 101 17.41 -4.33 -4.11
C LEU A 101 16.96 -4.37 -2.65
N MET A 102 17.43 -5.35 -1.87
CA MET A 102 17.13 -5.47 -0.44
C MET A 102 18.01 -4.59 0.46
N GLY A 103 19.12 -4.04 -0.06
CA GLY A 103 20.08 -3.28 0.74
C GLY A 103 20.92 -4.13 1.70
N ARG A 104 21.00 -5.45 1.46
CA ARG A 104 21.76 -6.38 2.30
C ARG A 104 22.26 -7.55 1.48
N ARG A 105 23.43 -8.07 1.84
CA ARG A 105 23.98 -9.25 1.17
C ARG A 105 23.07 -10.45 1.39
N LEU A 106 22.74 -11.15 0.31
CA LEU A 106 21.95 -12.37 0.34
C LEU A 106 22.77 -13.56 -0.14
N ARG A 107 22.50 -14.73 0.45
CA ARG A 107 22.95 -16.04 -0.02
C ARG A 107 21.82 -17.02 0.23
N TYR A 108 21.10 -17.43 -0.81
CA TYR A 108 19.99 -18.37 -0.66
C TYR A 108 20.49 -19.74 -0.17
N ASP A 109 21.74 -20.08 -0.47
CA ASP A 109 22.42 -21.29 0.01
C ASP A 109 22.60 -21.36 1.53
N GLU A 110 22.65 -20.22 2.23
CA GLU A 110 22.96 -20.15 3.67
C GLU A 110 21.72 -20.19 4.58
N TYR A 111 20.53 -19.89 4.04
CA TYR A 111 19.28 -19.81 4.83
C TYR A 111 18.87 -21.14 5.50
N GLY A 112 19.53 -22.26 5.15
CA GLY A 112 19.30 -23.60 5.71
C GLY A 112 20.21 -24.03 6.87
N HIS A 113 21.07 -23.16 7.43
CA HIS A 113 22.05 -23.57 8.45
C HIS A 113 21.61 -23.42 9.93
N ILE A 114 20.39 -22.95 10.23
CA ILE A 114 19.97 -22.61 11.62
C ILE A 114 18.97 -23.61 12.24
N ILE A 115 18.99 -24.88 11.82
CA ILE A 115 18.33 -25.95 12.59
C ILE A 115 19.35 -27.06 12.82
N ASP A 116 20.16 -26.86 13.86
CA ASP A 116 20.82 -27.97 14.52
C ASP A 116 19.75 -28.92 15.10
N ASP A 117 20.04 -30.22 15.02
CA ASP A 117 19.30 -31.39 15.54
C ASP A 117 18.38 -32.21 14.61
N VAL A 118 18.21 -31.89 13.31
CA VAL A 118 17.50 -32.79 12.35
C VAL A 118 18.39 -33.24 11.18
N ARG A 119 19.70 -33.07 11.30
CA ARG A 119 20.66 -33.26 10.19
C ARG A 119 20.99 -34.70 9.79
N GLU A 120 20.47 -35.73 10.46
CA GLU A 120 20.89 -37.10 10.13
C GLU A 120 20.12 -37.75 8.95
N ASN A 121 19.01 -37.17 8.46
CA ASN A 121 18.19 -37.83 7.42
C ASN A 121 17.85 -36.97 6.18
N ALA A 122 18.44 -35.79 6.01
CA ALA A 122 18.23 -34.98 4.79
C ALA A 122 19.17 -35.44 3.65
N GLU A 123 19.14 -36.74 3.33
CA GLU A 123 19.73 -37.25 2.09
C GLU A 123 18.80 -36.88 0.93
N ASN A 124 19.32 -36.11 -0.05
CA ASN A 124 18.87 -36.01 -1.45
C ASN A 124 17.45 -36.51 -1.76
N GLY A 125 16.42 -35.86 -1.22
CA GLY A 125 15.04 -36.16 -1.56
C GLY A 125 14.75 -35.74 -2.99
N VAL A 126 14.51 -36.69 -3.89
CA VAL A 126 14.00 -36.43 -5.24
C VAL A 126 12.55 -35.95 -5.10
N TYR A 127 12.28 -34.66 -5.38
CA TYR A 127 10.92 -34.12 -5.34
C TYR A 127 10.05 -34.75 -6.42
N SER A 128 8.80 -35.06 -6.08
CA SER A 128 7.84 -35.48 -7.09
C SER A 128 7.40 -34.29 -7.94
N PRO A 129 6.96 -34.48 -9.20
CA PRO A 129 6.41 -33.40 -10.01
C PRO A 129 5.26 -32.63 -9.34
N LYS A 130 4.49 -33.30 -8.47
CA LYS A 130 3.41 -32.67 -7.70
C LYS A 130 3.93 -31.75 -6.61
N ASP A 131 5.06 -32.07 -6.00
CA ASP A 131 5.68 -31.21 -4.98
C ASP A 131 6.20 -29.92 -5.63
N ILE A 132 6.72 -30.04 -6.86
CA ILE A 132 7.16 -28.91 -7.69
C ILE A 132 5.98 -28.01 -8.06
N GLU A 133 4.89 -28.58 -8.58
CA GLU A 133 3.66 -27.84 -8.91
C GLU A 133 3.09 -27.12 -7.67
N THR A 134 3.08 -27.81 -6.52
CA THR A 134 2.61 -27.23 -5.25
C THR A 134 3.48 -26.05 -4.83
N TYR A 135 4.81 -26.19 -4.97
CA TYR A 135 5.76 -25.13 -4.69
C TYR A 135 5.54 -23.90 -5.59
N GLU A 136 5.35 -24.10 -6.90
CA GLU A 136 5.11 -23.00 -7.84
C GLU A 136 3.85 -22.21 -7.51
N ILE A 137 2.76 -22.91 -7.16
CA ILE A 137 1.50 -22.29 -6.71
C ILE A 137 1.70 -21.48 -5.42
N GLN A 138 2.43 -22.04 -4.44
CA GLN A 138 2.71 -21.34 -3.19
C GLN A 138 3.57 -20.09 -3.43
N ARG A 139 4.58 -20.19 -4.29
CA ARG A 139 5.45 -19.08 -4.68
C ARG A 139 4.65 -17.96 -5.35
N ASP A 140 3.72 -18.30 -6.25
CA ASP A 140 2.82 -17.33 -6.88
C ASP A 140 1.93 -16.60 -5.87
N LEU A 141 1.36 -17.34 -4.89
CA LEU A 141 0.52 -16.76 -3.84
C LEU A 141 1.31 -15.80 -2.94
N VAL A 142 2.55 -16.16 -2.60
CA VAL A 142 3.43 -15.32 -1.76
C VAL A 142 3.78 -14.01 -2.48
N TRP A 143 4.16 -14.06 -3.75
CA TRP A 143 4.49 -12.85 -4.51
C TRP A 143 3.27 -11.97 -4.77
N TRP A 144 2.10 -12.58 -4.97
CA TRP A 144 0.85 -11.83 -5.02
C TRP A 144 0.55 -11.14 -3.69
N TYR A 145 0.78 -11.82 -2.55
CA TYR A 145 0.62 -11.25 -1.22
C TYR A 145 1.54 -10.06 -1.00
N TYR A 146 2.84 -10.20 -1.30
CA TYR A 146 3.83 -9.12 -1.11
C TYR A 146 3.42 -7.86 -1.86
N LYS A 147 2.92 -8.00 -3.09
CA LYS A 147 2.35 -6.86 -3.82
C LYS A 147 1.21 -6.18 -3.07
N GLN A 148 0.25 -6.94 -2.53
CA GLN A 148 -0.86 -6.34 -1.77
C GLN A 148 -0.38 -5.66 -0.48
N ASP A 149 0.64 -6.23 0.18
CA ASP A 149 1.24 -5.67 1.39
C ASP A 149 2.00 -4.35 1.10
N VAL A 150 2.70 -4.28 -0.04
CA VAL A 150 3.25 -3.02 -0.54
C VAL A 150 2.14 -1.99 -0.76
N TYR A 151 1.05 -2.37 -1.46
CA TYR A 151 -0.01 -1.43 -1.82
C TYR A 151 -0.72 -0.87 -0.59
N GLN A 152 -1.06 -1.73 0.38
CA GLN A 152 -1.70 -1.27 1.62
C GLN A 152 -0.77 -0.35 2.41
N SER A 153 0.54 -0.64 2.46
CA SER A 153 1.49 0.19 3.20
C SER A 153 1.69 1.55 2.53
N ILE A 154 1.93 1.58 1.21
CA ILE A 154 2.11 2.83 0.45
C ILE A 154 0.86 3.72 0.51
N LEU A 155 -0.33 3.15 0.33
CA LEU A 155 -1.58 3.93 0.38
C LEU A 155 -2.01 4.27 1.81
N GLY A 156 -1.73 3.36 2.74
CA GLY A 156 -2.12 3.44 4.15
C GLY A 156 -1.23 4.34 5.00
N GLY A 157 0.02 4.60 4.56
CA GLY A 157 1.07 5.18 5.41
C GLY A 157 1.44 4.28 6.60
N GLY A 158 1.10 2.98 6.51
CA GLY A 158 1.27 1.99 7.57
C GLY A 158 2.49 1.11 7.37
N LYS A 159 2.80 0.27 8.36
CA LYS A 159 3.83 -0.76 8.25
C LYS A 159 3.39 -1.88 7.30
N LEU A 160 4.37 -2.56 6.71
CA LEU A 160 4.13 -3.87 6.10
C LEU A 160 3.56 -4.83 7.16
N PHE A 161 2.66 -5.70 6.74
CA PHE A 161 2.08 -6.73 7.58
C PHE A 161 3.00 -7.93 7.76
N THR A 162 3.85 -8.19 6.77
CA THR A 162 4.92 -9.17 6.84
C THR A 162 6.26 -8.46 6.97
N GLU A 163 7.02 -8.83 8.00
CA GLU A 163 8.39 -8.35 8.25
C GLU A 163 9.23 -8.44 6.97
N TYR A 164 9.74 -7.30 6.50
CA TYR A 164 10.46 -7.20 5.23
C TYR A 164 11.69 -8.13 5.18
N ASP A 165 12.35 -8.33 6.32
CA ASP A 165 13.50 -9.23 6.45
C ASP A 165 13.18 -10.69 6.11
N ARG A 166 11.91 -11.08 6.07
CA ARG A 166 11.47 -12.44 5.72
C ARG A 166 11.14 -12.59 4.23
N TRP A 167 11.15 -11.50 3.44
CA TRP A 167 10.74 -11.56 2.04
C TRP A 167 11.75 -12.33 1.18
N SER A 168 13.03 -12.32 1.57
CA SER A 168 14.06 -13.14 0.94
C SER A 168 13.89 -14.64 1.15
N LEU A 169 12.96 -15.10 1.98
CA LEU A 169 12.69 -16.54 2.11
C LEU A 169 11.99 -17.10 0.86
N CYS A 170 11.39 -16.23 0.05
CA CYS A 170 10.79 -16.58 -1.23
C CYS A 170 11.58 -15.89 -2.36
N PRO A 171 12.37 -16.62 -3.16
CA PRO A 171 13.09 -16.01 -4.27
C PRO A 171 12.12 -15.53 -5.37
N PRO A 172 12.50 -14.50 -6.15
CA PRO A 172 11.79 -14.10 -7.37
C PRO A 172 11.50 -15.29 -8.29
N ARG A 173 10.35 -15.27 -8.97
CA ARG A 173 9.89 -16.43 -9.77
C ARG A 173 10.74 -16.71 -11.00
N ALA A 174 11.43 -15.69 -11.51
CA ALA A 174 12.29 -15.75 -12.67
C ALA A 174 13.32 -14.61 -12.63
N PRO A 175 14.35 -14.65 -13.49
CA PRO A 175 15.34 -13.59 -13.61
C PRO A 175 14.73 -12.25 -14.06
N LEU A 176 15.42 -11.18 -13.69
CA LEU A 176 15.08 -9.82 -14.10
C LEU A 176 15.30 -9.62 -15.62
N GLY A 177 14.40 -8.90 -16.28
CA GLY A 177 14.54 -8.50 -17.69
C GLY A 177 14.08 -9.54 -18.72
N ARG A 178 13.48 -10.66 -18.30
CA ARG A 178 13.03 -11.72 -19.23
C ARG A 178 11.61 -11.50 -19.76
N LEU A 179 11.47 -11.39 -21.08
CA LEU A 179 10.18 -11.17 -21.75
C LEU A 179 9.20 -12.35 -21.62
N ASP A 180 9.70 -13.58 -21.65
CA ASP A 180 8.91 -14.80 -21.48
C ASP A 180 8.59 -15.12 -20.01
N ALA A 181 9.14 -14.36 -19.07
CA ALA A 181 8.95 -14.52 -17.63
C ALA A 181 8.84 -13.18 -16.90
N VAL A 182 7.98 -12.28 -17.40
CA VAL A 182 7.79 -10.90 -16.88
C VAL A 182 7.48 -10.82 -15.38
N TYR A 183 6.89 -11.88 -14.80
CA TYR A 183 6.62 -11.95 -13.36
C TYR A 183 7.91 -11.94 -12.52
N GLY A 184 9.03 -12.45 -13.03
CA GLY A 184 10.32 -12.34 -12.38
C GLY A 184 10.74 -10.87 -12.20
N THR A 185 10.69 -10.08 -13.28
CA THR A 185 10.93 -8.62 -13.19
C THR A 185 10.00 -7.93 -12.21
N PHE A 186 8.73 -8.31 -12.21
CA PHE A 186 7.75 -7.72 -11.30
C PHE A 186 8.02 -8.07 -9.83
N ASP A 187 8.50 -9.28 -9.53
CA ASP A 187 8.89 -9.70 -8.18
C ASP A 187 10.06 -8.85 -7.65
N HIS A 188 11.09 -8.62 -8.48
CA HIS A 188 12.21 -7.74 -8.13
C HIS A 188 11.75 -6.31 -7.84
N LEU A 189 10.81 -5.78 -8.64
CA LEU A 189 10.20 -4.48 -8.38
C LEU A 189 9.43 -4.46 -7.05
N VAL A 190 8.58 -5.46 -6.80
CA VAL A 190 7.81 -5.57 -5.55
C VAL A 190 8.74 -5.67 -4.34
N LEU A 191 9.86 -6.38 -4.47
CA LEU A 191 10.87 -6.49 -3.41
C LEU A 191 11.45 -5.12 -3.04
N LEU A 192 11.84 -4.31 -4.03
CA LEU A 192 12.35 -2.96 -3.78
C LEU A 192 11.25 -2.02 -3.25
N MET A 193 10.02 -2.15 -3.74
CA MET A 193 8.88 -1.41 -3.20
C MET A 193 8.58 -1.78 -1.73
N GLY A 194 8.78 -3.04 -1.35
CA GLY A 194 8.71 -3.50 0.05
C GLY A 194 9.76 -2.82 0.92
N ARG A 195 11.01 -2.70 0.44
CA ARG A 195 12.08 -1.97 1.15
C ARG A 195 11.70 -0.52 1.39
N LEU A 196 11.20 0.14 0.34
CA LEU A 196 10.74 1.52 0.41
C LEU A 196 9.59 1.70 1.42
N ALA A 197 8.63 0.78 1.41
CA ALA A 197 7.49 0.80 2.32
C ALA A 197 7.91 0.61 3.79
N ASP A 198 8.83 -0.33 4.04
CA ASP A 198 9.40 -0.58 5.36
C ASP A 198 10.16 0.64 5.88
N PHE A 199 11.06 1.21 5.07
CA PHE A 199 11.79 2.45 5.35
C PHE A 199 10.83 3.60 5.71
N ALA A 200 9.84 3.87 4.84
CA ALA A 200 8.89 4.97 5.04
C ALA A 200 8.12 4.83 6.36
N SER A 201 7.76 3.60 6.74
CA SER A 201 7.02 3.32 7.96
C SER A 201 7.88 3.51 9.23
N LYS A 202 9.17 3.16 9.16
CA LYS A 202 10.15 3.33 10.26
C LYS A 202 10.47 4.81 10.46
N ASP A 203 10.71 5.53 9.36
CA ASP A 203 11.09 6.94 9.37
C ASP A 203 9.98 7.88 9.86
N LEU A 204 8.71 7.45 9.75
CA LEU A 204 7.54 8.23 10.18
C LEU A 204 7.61 8.64 11.67
N LYS A 205 8.15 7.79 12.53
CA LYS A 205 8.31 8.11 13.97
C LYS A 205 9.25 9.28 14.16
N ARG A 206 10.42 9.27 13.50
CA ARG A 206 11.40 10.35 13.54
C ARG A 206 10.80 11.65 12.98
N LYS A 207 10.12 11.60 11.82
CA LYS A 207 9.45 12.77 11.23
C LYS A 207 8.46 13.43 12.18
N ARG A 208 7.66 12.64 12.89
CA ARG A 208 6.71 13.15 13.89
C ARG A 208 7.40 13.80 15.09
N LEU A 209 8.53 13.27 15.54
CA LEU A 209 9.32 13.87 16.62
C LEU A 209 9.96 15.19 16.17
N ALA A 210 10.57 15.22 14.98
CA ALA A 210 11.17 16.42 14.40
C ALA A 210 10.13 17.55 14.21
N MET A 211 8.93 17.22 13.73
CA MET A 211 7.83 18.19 13.59
C MET A 211 7.38 18.77 14.94
N LYS A 212 7.31 17.92 15.98
CA LYS A 212 6.98 18.38 17.34
C LYS A 212 8.07 19.28 17.94
N ALA A 213 9.34 18.93 17.73
CA ALA A 213 10.47 19.75 18.18
C ALA A 213 10.47 21.13 17.50
N ALA A 214 10.25 21.16 16.18
CA ALA A 214 10.14 22.41 15.42
C ALA A 214 9.02 23.33 15.96
N ASN A 215 7.83 22.78 16.24
CA ASN A 215 6.70 23.56 16.76
C ASN A 215 6.93 24.09 18.20
N ASN A 216 7.65 23.34 19.04
CA ASN A 216 8.02 23.80 20.39
C ASN A 216 9.10 24.89 20.36
N SER A 217 9.97 24.89 19.35
CA SER A 217 10.99 25.94 19.19
C SER A 217 10.38 27.30 18.84
N THR A 218 9.28 27.32 18.07
CA THR A 218 8.55 28.54 17.69
C THR A 218 7.67 29.10 18.81
N SER A 219 7.15 28.27 19.74
CA SER A 219 6.42 28.77 20.91
C SER A 219 7.31 29.48 21.93
N ASN A 220 8.63 29.21 21.93
CA ASN A 220 9.60 29.84 22.83
C ASN A 220 10.11 31.21 22.34
N GLN A 221 9.62 31.74 21.21
CA GLN A 221 10.01 33.05 20.66
C GLN A 221 8.98 34.18 20.88
N MET A 222 8.03 34.05 21.82
CA MET A 222 7.29 35.23 22.29
C MET A 222 8.12 36.00 23.33
N PRO A 223 8.46 37.28 23.11
CA PRO A 223 9.16 38.08 24.11
C PRO A 223 8.27 38.19 25.35
N ASN A 224 8.84 37.83 26.50
CA ASN A 224 8.20 37.86 27.80
C ASN A 224 7.68 39.29 28.06
N PHE A 225 6.38 39.52 27.87
CA PHE A 225 5.76 40.79 28.22
C PHE A 225 5.67 40.88 29.74
N ALA A 226 6.69 41.50 30.35
CA ALA A 226 6.70 41.82 31.76
C ALA A 226 5.64 42.90 32.06
N GLY A 227 4.40 42.47 32.31
CA GLY A 227 3.25 43.31 32.63
C GLY A 227 2.50 42.80 33.86
N MET A 228 2.75 43.43 34.99
CA MET A 228 2.15 43.31 36.33
C MET A 228 0.79 42.59 36.46
N VAL A 229 0.77 41.44 37.15
CA VAL A 229 -0.32 41.05 38.06
C VAL A 229 0.28 40.21 39.21
N PRO A 230 0.21 40.62 40.49
CA PRO A 230 0.68 39.78 41.59
C PRO A 230 -0.39 38.74 41.98
N ASN A 231 0.04 37.49 42.15
CA ASN A 231 -0.67 36.37 42.78
C ASN A 231 -1.87 35.75 42.03
N VAL A 232 -1.59 34.99 40.96
CA VAL A 232 -2.44 33.83 40.62
C VAL A 232 -1.52 32.60 40.56
N LYS A 233 -1.62 31.73 41.56
CA LYS A 233 -1.01 30.40 41.52
C LYS A 233 -1.82 29.54 40.54
N GLU A 234 -1.14 28.89 39.61
CA GLU A 234 -1.74 27.81 38.81
C GLU A 234 -2.27 26.70 39.70
N ALA A 235 -3.41 26.13 39.33
CA ALA A 235 -4.10 25.11 40.09
C ALA A 235 -3.30 23.79 40.05
N THR A 236 -2.59 23.48 41.15
CA THR A 236 -1.98 22.17 41.37
C THR A 236 -3.00 21.19 41.92
N LEU A 237 -3.19 20.05 41.25
CA LEU A 237 -3.94 18.92 41.79
C LEU A 237 -3.18 18.30 42.99
N PRO A 238 -3.86 17.93 44.09
CA PRO A 238 -3.20 17.40 45.27
C PRO A 238 -2.73 15.96 45.02
N MET A 239 -1.42 15.76 44.92
CA MET A 239 -0.79 14.44 44.88
C MET A 239 -0.36 14.03 46.30
N GLY A 240 -0.88 12.90 46.77
CA GLY A 240 -0.42 12.24 47.99
C GLY A 240 0.91 11.52 47.78
N PHE A 241 1.81 11.69 48.76
CA PHE A 241 3.00 10.88 49.09
C PHE A 241 3.80 10.24 47.94
N SER A 242 4.82 10.94 47.45
CA SER A 242 6.08 10.36 46.94
C SER A 242 7.20 11.42 46.97
N PRO A 243 8.48 11.04 47.19
CA PRO A 243 9.53 11.98 47.58
C PRO A 243 10.10 12.75 46.38
N THR A 244 10.55 13.97 46.68
CA THR A 244 11.09 14.97 45.76
C THR A 244 12.34 14.48 45.03
N TYR A 245 12.25 14.29 43.72
CA TYR A 245 13.42 14.36 42.84
C TYR A 245 13.61 15.81 42.39
N SER A 246 14.79 16.35 42.68
CA SER A 246 15.28 17.62 42.16
C SER A 246 15.29 17.59 40.63
N GLY A 247 14.53 18.50 40.00
CA GLY A 247 14.54 18.69 38.56
C GLY A 247 15.92 19.13 38.09
N SER A 248 16.56 18.30 37.26
CA SER A 248 17.72 18.72 36.46
C SER A 248 17.19 19.43 35.21
N PRO A 249 17.85 20.49 34.71
CA PRO A 249 17.42 21.14 33.48
C PRO A 249 17.58 20.13 32.33
N GLN A 250 16.49 19.82 31.63
CA GLN A 250 16.54 19.04 30.40
C GLN A 250 17.20 19.90 29.32
N SER A 251 18.37 19.47 28.86
CA SER A 251 19.08 20.04 27.71
C SER A 251 18.37 19.65 26.42
N SER A 252 17.65 20.56 25.78
CA SER A 252 17.00 20.33 24.48
C SER A 252 18.01 20.20 23.33
N GLU A 253 19.20 20.77 23.46
CA GLU A 253 20.24 20.77 22.41
C GLU A 253 20.78 19.37 22.09
N GLY A 254 20.79 18.45 23.07
CA GLY A 254 21.26 17.07 22.87
C GLY A 254 20.28 16.23 22.05
N ASP A 255 18.98 16.40 22.27
CA ASP A 255 17.92 15.68 21.56
C ASP A 255 17.78 16.18 20.11
N ASP A 256 17.96 17.47 19.87
CA ASP A 256 17.91 18.05 18.52
C ASP A 256 19.10 17.59 17.64
N MET A 257 20.31 17.47 18.23
CA MET A 257 21.48 16.96 17.53
C MET A 257 21.34 15.47 17.17
N ASP A 258 20.72 14.66 18.04
CA ASP A 258 20.41 13.25 17.76
C ASP A 258 19.39 13.10 16.61
N LEU A 259 18.35 13.94 16.57
CA LEU A 259 17.35 13.93 15.49
C LEU A 259 17.94 14.30 14.12
N GLU A 260 18.91 15.22 14.08
CA GLU A 260 19.60 15.58 12.84
C GLU A 260 20.52 14.47 12.35
N ILE A 261 21.23 13.78 13.25
CA ILE A 261 22.03 12.60 12.89
C ILE A 261 21.12 11.50 12.32
N GLN A 262 20.02 11.18 12.99
CA GLN A 262 19.04 10.20 12.50
C GLN A 262 18.43 10.59 11.14
N ARG A 263 18.26 11.91 10.89
CA ARG A 263 17.77 12.40 9.59
C ARG A 263 18.81 12.16 8.48
N LEU A 264 20.10 12.37 8.77
CA LEU A 264 21.19 12.13 7.81
C LEU A 264 21.34 10.64 7.50
N GLU A 265 21.24 9.77 8.51
CA GLU A 265 21.25 8.31 8.30
C GLU A 265 20.06 7.85 7.45
N ALA A 266 18.86 8.37 7.73
CA ALA A 266 17.67 8.10 6.92
C ALA A 266 17.80 8.61 5.48
N GLU A 267 18.56 9.70 5.26
CA GLU A 267 18.83 10.25 3.92
C GLU A 267 19.76 9.35 3.13
N GLU A 268 20.78 8.79 3.77
CA GLU A 268 21.67 7.80 3.15
C GLU A 268 20.90 6.54 2.74
N GLU A 269 20.07 5.99 3.63
CA GLU A 269 19.24 4.82 3.30
C GLU A 269 18.23 5.13 2.19
N TRP A 270 17.59 6.30 2.23
CA TRP A 270 16.68 6.75 1.18
C TRP A 270 17.39 6.88 -0.17
N GLN A 271 18.60 7.44 -0.19
CA GLN A 271 19.39 7.59 -1.40
C GLN A 271 19.80 6.23 -1.97
N ASP A 272 20.15 5.27 -1.11
CA ASP A 272 20.45 3.89 -1.54
C ASP A 272 19.22 3.21 -2.18
N ILE A 273 18.03 3.36 -1.58
CA ILE A 273 16.77 2.88 -2.17
C ILE A 273 16.52 3.55 -3.54
N ARG A 274 16.78 4.86 -3.67
CA ARG A 274 16.62 5.59 -4.93
C ARG A 274 17.61 5.13 -6.01
N ASN A 275 18.84 4.80 -5.61
CA ASN A 275 19.86 4.25 -6.50
C ASN A 275 19.46 2.85 -6.98
N ALA A 276 18.91 2.01 -6.10
CA ALA A 276 18.42 0.68 -6.45
C ALA A 276 17.30 0.70 -7.51
N PHE A 277 16.45 1.73 -7.53
CA PHE A 277 15.47 1.91 -8.62
C PHE A 277 16.13 2.17 -9.97
N SER A 278 17.28 2.83 -10.00
CA SER A 278 18.03 3.08 -11.24
C SER A 278 18.68 1.79 -11.72
N VAL A 279 19.29 1.03 -10.81
CA VAL A 279 19.82 -0.31 -11.10
C VAL A 279 18.73 -1.22 -11.65
N LEU A 280 17.53 -1.20 -11.08
CA LEU A 280 16.41 -2.01 -11.54
C LEU A 280 16.01 -1.65 -12.99
N GLU A 281 15.91 -0.36 -13.31
CA GLU A 281 15.57 0.14 -14.65
C GLU A 281 16.61 -0.28 -15.70
N ASP A 282 17.91 -0.20 -15.36
CA ASP A 282 19.01 -0.61 -16.25
C ASP A 282 18.91 -2.09 -16.68
N HIS A 283 18.26 -2.94 -15.87
CA HIS A 283 18.10 -4.37 -16.12
C HIS A 283 16.77 -4.74 -16.83
N PHE A 284 15.86 -3.80 -17.08
CA PHE A 284 14.63 -4.10 -17.82
C PHE A 284 14.91 -4.46 -19.29
N GLY A 285 15.94 -3.86 -19.90
CA GLY A 285 16.32 -4.11 -21.29
C GLY A 285 15.37 -3.49 -22.33
N GLU A 286 15.68 -3.71 -23.61
CA GLU A 286 14.98 -3.09 -24.74
C GLU A 286 13.55 -3.63 -24.93
N ASP A 287 13.33 -4.92 -24.67
CA ASP A 287 12.02 -5.56 -24.84
C ASP A 287 10.93 -5.02 -23.89
N PHE A 288 11.35 -4.32 -22.82
CA PHE A 288 10.46 -3.70 -21.84
C PHE A 288 10.13 -2.25 -22.18
N GLN A 289 10.74 -1.66 -23.21
CA GLN A 289 10.49 -0.29 -23.62
C GLN A 289 9.12 -0.13 -24.30
N PRO A 290 8.57 1.09 -24.34
CA PRO A 290 7.36 1.37 -25.10
C PRO A 290 7.53 0.98 -26.57
N LEU A 291 6.45 0.48 -27.17
CA LEU A 291 6.40 0.20 -28.59
C LEU A 291 6.58 1.51 -29.38
N GLY A 292 7.46 1.47 -30.39
CA GLY A 292 7.68 2.58 -31.31
C GLY A 292 6.47 2.85 -32.22
N GLU A 293 6.51 3.99 -32.91
CA GLU A 293 5.44 4.45 -33.82
C GLU A 293 5.19 3.47 -34.97
N GLU A 294 6.15 2.60 -35.28
CA GLU A 294 6.05 1.54 -36.28
C GLU A 294 5.04 0.45 -35.93
N PHE A 295 4.69 0.28 -34.64
CA PHE A 295 3.77 -0.78 -34.18
C PHE A 295 2.36 -0.26 -33.86
N SER A 296 2.23 1.02 -33.55
CA SER A 296 0.95 1.63 -33.17
C SER A 296 1.00 3.14 -33.28
N THR A 297 -0.12 3.77 -33.65
CA THR A 297 -0.26 5.23 -33.61
C THR A 297 -0.71 5.67 -32.22
N PRO A 298 0.12 6.37 -31.42
CA PRO A 298 -0.23 6.73 -30.06
C PRO A 298 -1.44 7.66 -30.00
N ALA A 299 -2.45 7.28 -29.21
CA ALA A 299 -3.58 8.17 -28.94
C ALA A 299 -3.12 9.39 -28.14
N GLN A 300 -3.63 10.57 -28.50
CA GLN A 300 -3.35 11.79 -27.75
C GLN A 300 -4.16 11.83 -26.46
N THR A 301 -3.51 12.18 -25.36
CA THR A 301 -4.12 12.23 -24.03
C THR A 301 -3.73 13.52 -23.31
N PRO A 302 -4.43 13.90 -22.24
CA PRO A 302 -4.03 15.03 -21.38
C PRO A 302 -2.65 14.87 -20.71
N PHE A 303 -2.05 13.67 -20.79
CA PHE A 303 -0.71 13.38 -20.26
C PHE A 303 0.37 13.35 -21.35
N GLY A 304 -0.01 13.58 -22.62
CA GLY A 304 0.82 13.38 -23.80
C GLY A 304 0.43 12.11 -24.60
N PRO A 305 1.23 11.70 -25.59
CA PRO A 305 0.96 10.50 -26.38
C PRO A 305 0.94 9.25 -25.50
N ALA A 306 -0.08 8.41 -25.64
CA ALA A 306 -0.24 7.18 -24.87
C ALA A 306 0.91 6.20 -25.13
N LEU A 307 1.35 5.51 -24.08
CA LEU A 307 2.44 4.52 -24.15
C LEU A 307 1.88 3.10 -24.15
N GLN A 308 2.20 2.34 -25.19
CA GLN A 308 1.82 0.94 -25.31
C GLN A 308 3.05 0.05 -25.15
N TYR A 309 2.87 -1.12 -24.55
CA TYR A 309 3.94 -2.09 -24.35
C TYR A 309 3.58 -3.42 -24.99
N ARG A 310 4.60 -4.25 -25.23
CA ARG A 310 4.44 -5.57 -25.85
C ARG A 310 3.46 -6.48 -25.09
N THR A 311 3.41 -6.38 -23.76
CA THR A 311 2.48 -7.13 -22.93
C THR A 311 1.88 -6.27 -21.82
N TYR A 312 0.70 -6.67 -21.34
CA TYR A 312 0.08 -6.04 -20.16
C TYR A 312 0.91 -6.25 -18.88
N GLY A 313 1.72 -7.31 -18.80
CA GLY A 313 2.65 -7.52 -17.69
C GLY A 313 3.71 -6.40 -17.61
N ILE A 314 4.31 -6.06 -18.75
CA ILE A 314 5.28 -4.95 -18.85
C ILE A 314 4.61 -3.61 -18.53
N THR A 315 3.38 -3.40 -19.00
CA THR A 315 2.59 -2.21 -18.62
C THR A 315 2.45 -2.12 -17.10
N GLY A 316 2.10 -3.23 -16.43
CA GLY A 316 1.98 -3.29 -14.98
C GLY A 316 3.29 -2.98 -14.24
N ILE A 317 4.43 -3.44 -14.77
CA ILE A 317 5.76 -3.15 -14.22
C ILE A 317 6.05 -1.64 -14.26
N TRP A 318 5.91 -0.98 -15.41
CA TRP A 318 6.19 0.45 -15.51
C TRP A 318 5.22 1.32 -14.69
N LEU A 319 3.94 0.95 -14.65
CA LEU A 319 2.96 1.62 -13.77
C LEU A 319 3.42 1.59 -12.31
N ASN A 320 3.84 0.42 -11.82
CA ASN A 320 4.29 0.25 -10.45
C ASN A 320 5.66 0.89 -10.20
N TYR A 321 6.56 0.87 -11.17
CA TYR A 321 7.87 1.51 -11.10
C TYR A 321 7.71 3.02 -10.86
N TYR A 322 6.89 3.69 -11.68
CA TYR A 322 6.62 5.11 -11.51
C TYR A 322 5.84 5.42 -10.23
N MET A 323 4.89 4.56 -9.85
CA MET A 323 4.20 4.70 -8.57
C MET A 323 5.18 4.62 -7.39
N ALA A 324 6.15 3.70 -7.45
CA ALA A 324 7.18 3.54 -6.44
C ALA A 324 8.11 4.74 -6.37
N LEU A 325 8.50 5.32 -7.51
CA LEU A 325 9.29 6.56 -7.55
C LEU A 325 8.54 7.75 -6.95
N ILE A 326 7.23 7.90 -7.23
CA ILE A 326 6.40 8.93 -6.58
C ILE A 326 6.41 8.72 -5.06
N SER A 327 6.19 7.48 -4.60
CA SER A 327 6.22 7.15 -3.18
C SER A 327 7.59 7.43 -2.57
N CYS A 328 8.68 7.10 -3.26
CA CYS A 328 10.06 7.33 -2.83
C CYS A 328 10.30 8.83 -2.58
N HIS A 329 9.94 9.69 -3.53
CA HIS A 329 10.08 11.13 -3.37
C HIS A 329 9.21 11.72 -2.25
N ARG A 330 8.01 11.19 -2.02
CA ARG A 330 7.13 11.60 -0.91
C ARG A 330 7.64 11.12 0.45
N SER A 331 8.37 10.01 0.49
CA SER A 331 8.94 9.44 1.72
C SER A 331 10.29 10.04 2.12
N HIS A 332 10.89 10.93 1.32
CA HIS A 332 12.17 11.57 1.62
C HIS A 332 12.25 12.10 3.07
N PRO A 333 13.37 11.93 3.80
CA PRO A 333 13.47 12.26 5.23
C PRO A 333 13.10 13.70 5.61
N SER A 334 13.31 14.65 4.70
CA SER A 334 12.92 16.06 4.86
C SER A 334 11.44 16.36 4.59
N MET A 335 10.68 15.39 4.07
CA MET A 335 9.24 15.57 3.81
C MET A 335 8.45 15.44 5.13
N PRO A 336 7.35 16.18 5.28
CA PRO A 336 6.51 16.10 6.47
C PRO A 336 5.87 14.71 6.62
N PRO A 337 5.49 14.31 7.85
CA PRO A 337 4.83 13.03 8.10
C PRO A 337 3.42 12.94 7.50
N ALA A 338 2.77 14.08 7.27
CA ALA A 338 1.44 14.18 6.67
C ALA A 338 1.49 13.86 5.17
N ALA A 339 0.86 12.76 4.75
CA ALA A 339 0.98 12.23 3.38
C ALA A 339 0.52 13.23 2.31
N MET A 340 -0.57 13.97 2.56
CA MET A 340 -1.09 14.98 1.63
C MET A 340 -0.17 16.19 1.48
N VAL A 341 0.45 16.62 2.59
CA VAL A 341 1.40 17.73 2.57
C VAL A 341 2.67 17.31 1.82
N ALA A 342 3.18 16.11 2.11
CA ALA A 342 4.31 15.53 1.39
C ALA A 342 4.00 15.38 -0.11
N ALA A 343 2.79 14.94 -0.47
CA ALA A 343 2.35 14.86 -1.85
C ALA A 343 2.35 16.23 -2.56
N GLY A 344 1.88 17.28 -1.88
CA GLY A 344 1.91 18.65 -2.41
C GLY A 344 3.33 19.18 -2.58
N MET A 345 4.21 18.98 -1.60
CA MET A 345 5.61 19.43 -1.65
C MET A 345 6.44 18.68 -2.71
N ALA A 346 6.16 17.38 -2.88
CA ALA A 346 6.85 16.55 -3.87
C ALA A 346 6.28 16.72 -5.28
N ALA A 347 5.07 17.29 -5.45
CA ALA A 347 4.31 17.30 -6.71
C ALA A 347 5.13 17.74 -7.91
N HIS A 348 5.91 18.82 -7.78
CA HIS A 348 6.77 19.30 -8.88
C HIS A 348 7.83 18.26 -9.27
N LYS A 349 8.51 17.65 -8.28
CA LYS A 349 9.52 16.61 -8.52
C LYS A 349 8.92 15.33 -9.09
N THR A 350 7.67 15.02 -8.75
CA THR A 350 6.98 13.80 -9.17
C THR A 350 6.03 13.98 -10.36
N THR A 351 5.97 15.18 -10.96
CA THR A 351 5.04 15.48 -12.06
C THR A 351 5.31 14.59 -13.29
N PHE A 352 6.58 14.40 -13.63
CA PHE A 352 6.98 13.53 -14.75
C PHE A 352 6.44 12.10 -14.56
N PHE A 353 6.73 11.47 -13.41
CA PHE A 353 6.28 10.09 -13.12
C PHE A 353 4.76 9.95 -13.13
N ALA A 354 4.03 10.96 -12.63
CA ALA A 354 2.58 10.95 -12.67
C ALA A 354 2.05 11.00 -14.11
N ASN A 355 2.61 11.88 -14.96
CA ASN A 355 2.24 11.93 -16.36
C ASN A 355 2.56 10.60 -17.08
N GLU A 356 3.70 9.97 -16.81
CA GLU A 356 4.01 8.64 -17.35
C GLU A 356 2.95 7.61 -16.96
N ILE A 357 2.50 7.57 -15.70
CA ILE A 357 1.40 6.69 -15.28
C ILE A 357 0.13 6.96 -16.11
N GLY A 358 -0.22 8.22 -16.34
CA GLY A 358 -1.37 8.59 -17.17
C GLY A 358 -1.24 8.13 -18.63
N ARG A 359 -0.06 8.32 -19.24
CA ARG A 359 0.24 7.90 -20.61
C ARG A 359 0.17 6.37 -20.76
N ILE A 360 0.73 5.64 -19.81
CA ILE A 360 0.74 4.17 -19.81
C ILE A 360 -0.66 3.62 -19.59
N ALA A 361 -1.39 4.14 -18.60
CA ALA A 361 -2.76 3.72 -18.33
C ALA A 361 -3.66 3.95 -19.57
N ALA A 362 -3.48 5.06 -20.29
CA ALA A 362 -4.18 5.32 -21.53
C ALA A 362 -3.85 4.31 -22.64
N GLY A 363 -2.60 3.83 -22.71
CA GLY A 363 -2.17 2.88 -23.73
C GLY A 363 -2.80 1.49 -23.63
N ILE A 364 -3.23 1.06 -22.43
CA ILE A 364 -3.91 -0.25 -22.21
C ILE A 364 -5.12 -0.40 -23.13
N ALA A 365 -5.95 0.64 -23.16
CA ALA A 365 -7.15 0.75 -23.97
C ALA A 365 -7.46 2.25 -24.14
N PRO A 366 -7.16 2.83 -25.32
CA PRO A 366 -7.27 4.28 -25.52
C PRO A 366 -8.68 4.85 -25.31
N ASP A 367 -9.70 4.17 -25.85
CA ASP A 367 -11.10 4.57 -25.71
C ASP A 367 -11.94 3.44 -25.09
N LEU A 368 -12.60 3.76 -23.98
CA LEU A 368 -13.50 2.88 -23.25
C LEU A 368 -14.94 3.41 -23.22
N SER A 369 -15.20 4.56 -23.85
CA SER A 369 -16.43 5.33 -23.68
C SER A 369 -17.67 4.58 -24.14
N MET A 370 -17.58 3.86 -25.27
CA MET A 370 -18.65 3.04 -25.84
C MET A 370 -18.43 1.54 -25.66
N THR A 371 -17.32 1.16 -25.02
CA THR A 371 -16.95 -0.24 -24.79
C THR A 371 -17.91 -0.86 -23.78
N THR A 372 -18.52 -1.99 -24.10
CA THR A 372 -19.48 -2.68 -23.23
C THR A 372 -18.86 -3.83 -22.44
N GLN A 373 -17.83 -4.46 -22.99
CA GLN A 373 -17.10 -5.59 -22.38
C GLN A 373 -15.63 -5.52 -22.78
N VAL A 374 -14.77 -6.08 -21.93
CA VAL A 374 -13.33 -6.23 -22.18
C VAL A 374 -12.93 -7.68 -22.00
N ASN A 375 -11.89 -8.11 -22.72
CA ASN A 375 -11.31 -9.43 -22.46
C ASN A 375 -10.65 -9.47 -21.06
N PRO A 376 -10.46 -10.65 -20.46
CA PRO A 376 -9.90 -10.77 -19.11
C PRO A 376 -8.51 -10.12 -18.94
N GLY A 377 -7.66 -10.16 -19.98
CA GLY A 377 -6.31 -9.56 -19.93
C GLY A 377 -6.34 -8.04 -19.85
N VAL A 378 -7.16 -7.40 -20.68
CA VAL A 378 -7.42 -5.94 -20.63
C VAL A 378 -8.07 -5.58 -19.30
N GLY A 379 -9.06 -6.35 -18.85
CA GLY A 379 -9.72 -6.14 -17.57
C GLY A 379 -8.75 -6.19 -16.40
N ALA A 380 -7.84 -7.16 -16.37
CA ALA A 380 -6.79 -7.26 -15.36
C ALA A 380 -5.85 -6.06 -15.42
N ALA A 381 -5.33 -5.68 -16.60
CA ALA A 381 -4.45 -4.52 -16.76
C ALA A 381 -5.10 -3.21 -16.29
N LEU A 382 -6.39 -3.03 -16.60
CA LEU A 382 -7.19 -1.90 -16.16
C LEU A 382 -7.32 -1.85 -14.63
N VAL A 383 -7.65 -2.98 -13.99
CA VAL A 383 -7.71 -3.07 -12.52
C VAL A 383 -6.36 -2.72 -11.90
N GLU A 384 -5.27 -3.29 -12.42
CA GLU A 384 -3.90 -3.06 -11.96
C GLU A 384 -3.48 -1.58 -12.04
N SER A 385 -3.95 -0.84 -13.05
CA SER A 385 -3.65 0.59 -13.18
C SER A 385 -4.32 1.46 -12.11
N SER A 386 -5.36 0.97 -11.43
CA SER A 386 -6.22 1.80 -10.56
C SER A 386 -5.45 2.41 -9.39
N THR A 387 -4.60 1.63 -8.72
CA THR A 387 -3.81 2.11 -7.57
C THR A 387 -2.75 3.13 -7.99
N CYS A 388 -2.11 2.90 -9.14
CA CYS A 388 -1.14 3.84 -9.70
C CYS A 388 -1.81 5.17 -10.11
N LEU A 389 -3.00 5.09 -10.71
CA LEU A 389 -3.85 6.24 -11.04
C LEU A 389 -4.34 6.98 -9.80
N PHE A 390 -4.56 6.29 -8.67
CA PHE A 390 -4.90 6.95 -7.41
C PHE A 390 -3.74 7.81 -6.92
N LEU A 391 -2.55 7.21 -6.77
CA LEU A 391 -1.38 7.90 -6.20
C LEU A 391 -0.96 9.13 -7.04
N SER A 392 -0.98 8.98 -8.37
CA SER A 392 -0.71 10.06 -9.33
C SER A 392 -1.88 11.06 -9.41
N GLY A 393 -3.11 10.57 -9.35
CA GLY A 393 -4.36 11.34 -9.33
C GLY A 393 -4.36 12.45 -8.30
N ILE A 394 -3.94 12.14 -7.08
CA ILE A 394 -3.91 13.08 -5.95
C ILE A 394 -3.17 14.39 -6.28
N GLN A 395 -2.11 14.34 -7.09
CA GLN A 395 -1.28 15.53 -7.39
C GLN A 395 -1.67 16.25 -8.69
N TYR A 396 -2.59 15.72 -9.51
CA TYR A 396 -2.99 16.41 -10.74
C TYR A 396 -3.70 17.73 -10.43
N GLN A 397 -3.33 18.76 -11.20
CA GLN A 397 -3.93 20.09 -11.14
C GLN A 397 -4.67 20.46 -12.43
N ASP A 398 -4.21 19.95 -13.57
CA ASP A 398 -4.85 20.18 -14.86
C ASP A 398 -6.26 19.58 -14.91
N ALA A 399 -7.22 20.36 -15.41
CA ALA A 399 -8.62 19.96 -15.44
C ALA A 399 -8.86 18.77 -16.37
N ALA A 400 -8.20 18.71 -17.53
CA ALA A 400 -8.37 17.62 -18.47
C ALA A 400 -7.78 16.31 -17.92
N GLN A 401 -6.62 16.37 -17.26
CA GLN A 401 -6.04 15.22 -16.54
C GLN A 401 -6.97 14.69 -15.46
N ARG A 402 -7.51 15.58 -14.61
CA ARG A 402 -8.46 15.21 -13.54
C ARG A 402 -9.71 14.54 -14.10
N THR A 403 -10.37 15.16 -15.09
CA THR A 403 -11.56 14.59 -15.73
C THR A 403 -11.27 13.24 -16.37
N TRP A 404 -10.14 13.11 -17.08
CA TRP A 404 -9.75 11.85 -17.71
C TRP A 404 -9.60 10.72 -16.69
N VAL A 405 -8.92 10.96 -15.57
CA VAL A 405 -8.72 9.95 -14.51
C VAL A 405 -10.05 9.50 -13.92
N ILE A 406 -10.96 10.44 -13.64
CA ILE A 406 -12.27 10.10 -13.08
C ILE A 406 -13.09 9.28 -14.08
N CYS A 407 -13.16 9.70 -15.34
CA CYS A 407 -13.85 8.94 -16.39
C CYS A 407 -13.24 7.55 -16.54
N ARG A 408 -11.91 7.45 -16.58
CA ARG A 408 -11.18 6.18 -16.68
C ARG A 408 -11.51 5.23 -15.53
N LEU A 409 -11.45 5.69 -14.30
CA LEU A 409 -11.74 4.84 -13.12
C LEU A 409 -13.21 4.42 -13.06
N LYS A 410 -14.15 5.28 -13.49
CA LYS A 410 -15.57 4.89 -13.64
C LYS A 410 -15.74 3.81 -14.71
N ASP A 411 -15.03 3.92 -15.83
CA ASP A 411 -15.03 2.91 -16.89
C ASP A 411 -14.43 1.58 -16.39
N ILE A 412 -13.35 1.62 -15.59
CA ILE A 412 -12.78 0.42 -14.96
C ILE A 412 -13.82 -0.27 -14.07
N ALA A 413 -14.49 0.47 -13.20
CA ALA A 413 -15.53 -0.09 -12.32
C ALA A 413 -16.68 -0.70 -13.14
N ARG A 414 -17.14 0.00 -14.18
CA ARG A 414 -18.22 -0.44 -15.06
C ARG A 414 -17.88 -1.72 -15.82
N LEU A 415 -16.65 -1.84 -16.33
CA LEU A 415 -16.24 -2.93 -17.20
C LEU A 415 -15.76 -4.17 -16.45
N THR A 416 -15.24 -4.01 -15.23
CA THR A 416 -14.63 -5.11 -14.47
C THR A 416 -15.39 -5.45 -13.18
N GLY A 417 -16.33 -4.61 -12.75
CA GLY A 417 -16.99 -4.73 -11.44
C GLY A 417 -16.10 -4.37 -10.26
N TRP A 418 -14.90 -3.81 -10.51
CA TRP A 418 -13.94 -3.42 -9.46
C TRP A 418 -14.37 -2.13 -8.77
N GLU A 419 -15.25 -2.27 -7.78
CA GLU A 419 -15.81 -1.16 -6.98
C GLU A 419 -14.76 -0.30 -6.26
N THR A 420 -13.56 -0.84 -5.99
CA THR A 420 -12.45 -0.06 -5.43
C THR A 420 -12.10 1.13 -6.32
N ALA A 421 -12.26 1.03 -7.64
CA ALA A 421 -12.05 2.17 -8.55
C ALA A 421 -13.02 3.34 -8.27
N LEU A 422 -14.27 3.08 -7.85
CA LEU A 422 -15.20 4.14 -7.44
C LEU A 422 -14.82 4.76 -6.10
N SER A 423 -14.21 3.98 -5.21
CA SER A 423 -13.66 4.50 -3.95
C SER A 423 -12.46 5.41 -4.21
N ILE A 424 -11.62 5.04 -5.18
CA ILE A 424 -10.49 5.86 -5.66
C ILE A 424 -11.01 7.18 -6.27
N VAL A 425 -12.04 7.13 -7.13
CA VAL A 425 -12.71 8.33 -7.67
C VAL A 425 -13.11 9.26 -6.53
N THR A 426 -13.80 8.73 -5.53
CA THR A 426 -14.25 9.52 -4.37
C THR A 426 -13.06 10.13 -3.60
N GLY A 427 -11.97 9.37 -3.44
CA GLY A 427 -10.75 9.82 -2.80
C GLY A 427 -10.08 10.98 -3.54
N CYS A 428 -9.88 10.85 -4.86
CA CYS A 428 -9.33 11.90 -5.70
C CYS A 428 -10.19 13.17 -5.66
N GLU A 429 -11.49 13.06 -5.94
CA GLU A 429 -12.37 14.23 -5.98
C GLU A 429 -12.46 14.94 -4.63
N THR A 430 -12.52 14.19 -3.53
CA THR A 430 -12.50 14.78 -2.17
C THR A 430 -11.20 15.52 -1.90
N SER A 431 -10.06 14.95 -2.30
CA SER A 431 -8.75 15.59 -2.14
C SER A 431 -8.66 16.92 -2.90
N TRP A 432 -9.17 16.97 -4.13
CA TRP A 432 -9.12 18.17 -4.96
C TRP A 432 -10.08 19.26 -4.48
N VAL A 433 -11.29 18.88 -4.03
CA VAL A 433 -12.24 19.83 -3.42
C VAL A 433 -11.63 20.46 -2.18
N ARG A 434 -11.12 19.65 -1.24
CA ARG A 434 -10.49 20.17 -0.02
C ARG A 434 -9.26 21.02 -0.32
N ALA A 435 -8.42 20.60 -1.27
CA ALA A 435 -7.26 21.39 -1.68
C ALA A 435 -7.67 22.77 -2.23
N ALA A 436 -8.76 22.85 -2.99
CA ALA A 436 -9.32 24.11 -3.47
C ALA A 436 -9.89 24.99 -2.34
N GLU A 437 -10.64 24.40 -1.41
CA GLU A 437 -11.22 25.10 -0.25
C GLU A 437 -10.13 25.74 0.63
N MET A 438 -8.98 25.08 0.78
CA MET A 438 -7.82 25.59 1.52
C MET A 438 -6.91 26.53 0.69
N GLY A 439 -7.27 26.87 -0.55
CA GLY A 439 -6.44 27.69 -1.43
C GLY A 439 -5.12 27.04 -1.86
N ARG A 440 -4.98 25.72 -1.71
CA ARG A 440 -3.76 24.93 -2.04
C ARG A 440 -3.84 24.21 -3.38
N GLY A 441 -4.88 24.46 -4.17
CA GLY A 441 -5.05 23.89 -5.50
C GLY A 441 -6.14 24.62 -6.30
N PRO A 442 -6.23 24.35 -7.61
CA PRO A 442 -7.24 24.97 -8.45
C PRO A 442 -8.64 24.47 -8.09
N PRO A 443 -9.68 25.32 -8.24
CA PRO A 443 -11.08 24.94 -8.04
C PRO A 443 -11.44 23.65 -8.78
N TYR A 444 -12.25 22.81 -8.14
CA TYR A 444 -12.69 21.54 -8.72
C TYR A 444 -14.20 21.36 -8.54
N GLU A 445 -14.91 21.15 -9.66
CA GLU A 445 -16.28 20.64 -9.66
C GLU A 445 -16.26 19.14 -9.97
N ARG A 446 -17.04 18.35 -9.22
CA ARG A 446 -17.09 16.90 -9.40
C ARG A 446 -17.55 16.52 -10.81
N THR A 447 -16.82 15.59 -11.41
CA THR A 447 -17.07 15.15 -12.79
C THR A 447 -18.37 14.37 -12.84
N ARG A 448 -19.38 14.91 -13.53
CA ARG A 448 -20.65 14.21 -13.78
C ARG A 448 -20.44 13.23 -14.92
N ASP A 449 -20.84 11.98 -14.71
CA ASP A 449 -20.84 10.98 -15.79
C ASP A 449 -22.28 10.74 -16.23
N GLU A 450 -22.69 11.37 -17.33
CA GLU A 450 -24.04 11.28 -17.87
C GLU A 450 -24.36 9.89 -18.45
N ARG A 451 -23.33 9.04 -18.67
CA ARG A 451 -23.47 7.70 -19.24
C ARG A 451 -23.95 6.67 -18.21
N VAL A 452 -23.84 7.01 -16.92
CA VAL A 452 -24.32 6.16 -15.83
C VAL A 452 -25.70 6.70 -15.42
N PRO A 453 -26.81 5.97 -15.65
CA PRO A 453 -28.10 6.36 -15.11
C PRO A 453 -27.97 6.51 -13.58
N PRO A 454 -28.65 7.48 -12.94
CA PRO A 454 -28.58 7.68 -11.50
C PRO A 454 -28.75 6.33 -10.83
N GLN A 455 -27.68 5.90 -10.15
CA GLN A 455 -27.47 4.54 -9.71
C GLN A 455 -28.76 4.01 -9.09
N ALA A 456 -29.25 2.85 -9.55
CA ALA A 456 -30.40 2.19 -8.97
C ALA A 456 -30.19 2.17 -7.44
N TRP A 457 -31.03 2.93 -6.76
CA TRP A 457 -31.09 3.12 -5.32
C TRP A 457 -30.60 1.86 -4.60
N ASN A 458 -29.50 1.95 -3.85
CA ASN A 458 -29.04 0.87 -3.00
C ASN A 458 -29.29 1.27 -1.54
N PRO A 459 -30.48 0.97 -0.97
CA PRO A 459 -30.97 1.59 0.26
C PRO A 459 -30.05 1.35 1.46
N ALA A 460 -29.28 0.26 1.45
CA ALA A 460 -28.39 -0.10 2.55
C ALA A 460 -27.18 0.83 2.70
N ARG A 461 -26.69 1.44 1.61
CA ARG A 461 -25.50 2.31 1.64
C ARG A 461 -25.84 3.77 1.88
N ASP A 462 -26.98 4.25 1.38
CA ASP A 462 -27.44 5.61 1.66
C ASP A 462 -27.94 5.76 3.10
N PHE A 463 -28.50 4.71 3.70
CA PHE A 463 -28.86 4.74 5.12
C PHE A 463 -27.63 4.99 6.02
N GLU A 464 -26.49 4.38 5.70
CA GLU A 464 -25.23 4.59 6.41
C GLU A 464 -24.63 5.98 6.13
N ARG A 465 -24.75 6.46 4.89
CA ARG A 465 -24.30 7.80 4.48
C ARG A 465 -25.17 8.93 5.08
N THR A 466 -26.44 8.67 5.34
CA THR A 466 -27.41 9.60 5.94
C THR A 466 -27.30 9.60 7.47
N ILE A 467 -27.09 8.43 8.10
CA ILE A 467 -26.84 8.32 9.54
C ILE A 467 -25.56 9.04 9.94
N LEU A 468 -24.49 8.93 9.16
CA LEU A 468 -23.24 9.66 9.42
C LEU A 468 -23.39 11.18 9.27
N ARG A 469 -24.39 11.65 8.51
CA ARG A 469 -24.65 13.07 8.28
C ARG A 469 -25.58 13.69 9.34
N ASP A 470 -26.52 12.93 9.87
CA ASP A 470 -27.54 13.40 10.83
C ASP A 470 -27.17 13.18 12.31
N GLN A 471 -26.04 12.52 12.62
CA GLN A 471 -25.66 12.22 14.00
C GLN A 471 -24.88 13.32 14.73
N HIS A 472 -24.57 14.48 14.14
CA HIS A 472 -23.77 15.52 14.82
C HIS A 472 -24.45 16.90 14.90
N PRO A 473 -24.89 17.35 16.10
CA PRO A 473 -25.12 18.76 16.39
C PRO A 473 -23.78 19.53 16.47
N PRO A 474 -23.78 20.87 16.39
CA PRO A 474 -22.60 21.63 15.93
C PRO A 474 -21.45 21.79 16.94
N ASP A 475 -21.47 21.18 18.13
CA ASP A 475 -20.71 21.75 19.26
C ASP A 475 -20.10 20.75 20.26
N GLN A 476 -19.50 19.66 19.78
CA GLN A 476 -18.68 18.80 20.65
C GLN A 476 -17.37 18.40 19.99
N ARG A 477 -16.25 18.77 20.65
CA ARG A 477 -14.89 18.30 20.38
C ARG A 477 -14.89 16.79 20.14
N LEU A 478 -14.55 16.41 18.91
CA LEU A 478 -14.51 15.02 18.45
C LEU A 478 -13.36 14.28 19.13
N VAL A 479 -13.67 13.15 19.79
CA VAL A 479 -12.72 12.06 19.98
C VAL A 479 -13.23 10.92 19.10
N ILE A 480 -12.67 10.77 17.89
CA ILE A 480 -13.05 9.69 16.98
C ILE A 480 -12.47 8.38 17.48
N SER A 481 -13.35 7.44 17.83
CA SER A 481 -13.03 6.03 18.01
C SER A 481 -12.68 5.40 16.65
N THR A 482 -11.40 5.09 16.44
CA THR A 482 -10.79 4.44 15.26
C THR A 482 -11.21 2.98 15.05
N GLN A 483 -12.51 2.71 14.91
CA GLN A 483 -13.00 1.40 14.48
C GLN A 483 -14.23 1.58 13.60
N GLU A 484 -14.03 1.48 12.28
CA GLU A 484 -14.85 0.73 11.31
C GLU A 484 -14.62 1.25 9.87
N ARG A 485 -14.20 0.32 8.99
CA ARG A 485 -13.85 0.46 7.55
C ARG A 485 -12.50 1.11 7.22
N ILE A 486 -11.58 0.27 6.73
CA ILE A 486 -10.36 0.66 6.02
C ILE A 486 -10.79 1.26 4.68
N HIS A 487 -11.07 2.56 4.66
CA HIS A 487 -11.09 3.29 3.41
C HIS A 487 -9.64 3.41 2.94
N TYR A 488 -9.31 2.97 1.72
CA TYR A 488 -8.00 3.29 1.11
C TYR A 488 -7.70 4.79 1.14
N ALA A 489 -8.77 5.58 1.09
CA ALA A 489 -8.74 7.02 1.23
C ALA A 489 -8.43 7.49 2.68
N LEU A 490 -8.44 6.65 3.71
CA LEU A 490 -8.07 7.04 5.08
C LEU A 490 -6.54 7.00 5.32
N GLY A 491 -5.75 6.31 4.51
CA GLY A 491 -4.28 6.45 4.59
C GLY A 491 -3.79 7.70 3.85
N VAL A 492 -4.47 8.06 2.76
CA VAL A 492 -4.18 9.26 1.96
C VAL A 492 -4.92 10.50 2.47
N LEU A 493 -6.14 10.40 2.99
CA LEU A 493 -6.95 11.52 3.54
C LEU A 493 -7.11 11.46 5.07
N GLY A 494 -6.74 10.36 5.72
CA GLY A 494 -6.95 10.21 7.14
C GLY A 494 -5.77 10.78 7.88
N VAL A 495 -5.86 12.08 8.08
CA VAL A 495 -5.83 12.55 9.45
C VAL A 495 -6.82 13.73 9.49
N GLN A 496 -7.93 13.59 10.21
CA GLN A 496 -8.73 14.75 10.59
C GLN A 496 -7.84 15.72 11.41
N ASP A 497 -6.88 15.17 12.17
CA ASP A 497 -5.78 15.90 12.82
C ASP A 497 -4.72 16.52 11.85
N ASP A 498 -4.56 16.09 10.59
CA ASP A 498 -3.65 16.76 9.62
C ASP A 498 -4.28 18.05 9.09
N PHE A 499 -5.62 18.14 9.15
CA PHE A 499 -6.36 19.36 8.83
C PHE A 499 -6.56 20.26 10.05
N GLU A 500 -6.71 19.70 11.25
CA GLU A 500 -6.80 20.49 12.49
C GLU A 500 -5.46 21.13 12.89
N ASN A 501 -4.32 20.56 12.49
CA ASN A 501 -3.00 21.18 12.70
C ASN A 501 -2.63 22.21 11.61
N LEU A 502 -3.55 22.59 10.72
CA LEU A 502 -3.33 23.58 9.67
C LEU A 502 -3.81 25.00 10.01
N ASP A 503 -4.35 25.23 11.21
CA ASP A 503 -4.52 26.59 11.76
C ASP A 503 -3.15 27.13 12.20
N LEU A 504 -2.32 27.46 11.21
CA LEU A 504 -1.28 28.45 11.36
C LEU A 504 -1.97 29.81 11.21
N ASP A 505 -2.56 30.29 12.30
CA ASP A 505 -2.86 31.71 12.43
C ASP A 505 -1.54 32.49 12.33
N SER A 506 -1.38 33.15 11.18
CA SER A 506 -0.56 34.35 11.00
C SER A 506 -1.26 35.25 10.00
#